data_AF-A0A3G9G4C8-F1
#
_entry.id   AF-A0A3G9G4C8-F1
#
_cell.length_a   1.000
_cell.length_b   1.000
_cell.length_c   1.000
_cell.angle_alpha   90.00
_cell.angle_beta   90.00
_cell.angle_gamma   90.00
#
_symmetry.space_group_name_H-M   'P 1'
#
loop_
_entity.id
_entity.type
_entity.pdbx_description
1 polymer ?
#
loop_
_entity_poly.entity_id
_entity_poly.type
_entity_poly.pdbx_seq_one_letter_code
_entity_poly.pdbx_strand_id
1 'polypeptide(L)' 'MILLHRLRLRARRLRDVNQKAGNASVAQIYAKIDRWLEGQMAHAMAAKR' A
#
# COMPACT_ATOMS: atom_id res chain seq x y z
N MET A 1 -8.61 9.77 7.34
CA MET A 1 -7.38 8.95 7.50
C MET A 1 -7.62 7.44 7.60
N ILE A 2 -8.75 6.97 8.16
CA ILE A 2 -9.06 5.53 8.30
C ILE A 2 -9.03 4.78 6.95
N LEU A 3 -9.45 5.43 5.86
CA LEU A 3 -9.47 4.82 4.53
C LEU A 3 -8.07 4.49 3.98
N LEU A 4 -7.11 5.42 4.06
CA LEU A 4 -5.74 5.20 3.56
C LEU A 4 -5.03 4.07 4.32
N HIS A 5 -5.23 4.00 5.64
CA HIS A 5 -4.69 2.93 6.45
C HIS A 5 -5.24 1.56 6.05
N ARG A 6 -6.56 1.45 5.82
CA ARG A 6 -7.19 0.23 5.32
C ARG A 6 -6.67 -0.20 3.95
N LEU A 7 -6.43 0.75 3.06
CA LEU A 7 -5.87 0.49 1.74
C LEU A 7 -4.44 -0.05 1.81
N ARG A 8 -3.58 0.48 2.70
CA ARG A 8 -2.23 -0.07 2.94
C ARG A 8 -2.28 -1.52 3.40
N LEU A 9 -3.12 -1.82 4.40
CA LEU A 9 -3.28 -3.19 4.89
C LEU A 9 -3.72 -4.16 3.78
N ARG A 10 -4.62 -3.70 2.88
CA ARG A 10 -5.04 -4.50 1.74
C ARG A 10 -3.92 -4.68 0.72
N ALA A 11 -3.16 -3.64 0.40
CA ALA A 11 -2.03 -3.71 -0.52
C ALA A 11 -0.96 -4.70 -0.03
N ARG A 12 -0.62 -4.66 1.27
CA ARG A 12 0.33 -5.61 1.88
C ARG A 12 -0.15 -7.05 1.81
N ARG A 13 -1.42 -7.31 2.17
CA ARG A 13 -2.00 -8.66 2.03
C ARG A 13 -1.95 -9.18 0.60
N LEU A 14 -2.28 -8.34 -0.38
CA LEU A 14 -2.24 -8.72 -1.79
C LEU A 14 -0.81 -8.94 -2.29
N ARG A 15 0.16 -8.16 -1.82
CA ARG A 15 1.59 -8.42 -2.07
C ARG A 15 1.98 -9.81 -1.57
N ASP A 16 1.66 -10.13 -0.32
CA ASP A 16 2.07 -11.39 0.30
C ASP A 16 1.41 -12.60 -0.37
N VAL A 17 0.13 -12.49 -0.75
CA VAL A 17 -0.58 -13.53 -1.51
C VAL A 17 0.09 -13.74 -2.87
N ASN A 18 0.39 -12.67 -3.61
CA ASN A 18 1.00 -12.78 -4.94
C ASN A 18 2.45 -13.25 -4.87
N GLN A 19 3.19 -12.87 -3.82
CA GLN A 19 4.54 -13.38 -3.60
C GLN A 19 4.54 -14.89 -3.32
N LYS A 20 3.62 -15.37 -2.47
CA LYS A 20 3.44 -16.81 -2.20
C LYS A 20 2.99 -17.59 -3.43
N ALA A 21 2.20 -16.97 -4.31
CA ALA A 21 1.75 -17.56 -5.56
C ALA A 21 2.81 -17.55 -6.68
N GLY A 22 4.02 -17.01 -6.44
CA GLY A 22 5.07 -16.88 -7.46
C GLY A 22 4.86 -15.73 -8.46
N ASN A 23 3.81 -14.91 -8.27
CA ASN A 23 3.46 -13.78 -9.13
C ASN A 23 4.29 -12.53 -8.75
N ALA A 24 5.61 -12.59 -8.96
CA ALA A 24 6.55 -11.53 -8.54
C ALA A 24 6.23 -10.15 -9.12
N SER A 25 5.80 -10.08 -10.39
CA SER A 25 5.40 -8.81 -11.03
C SER A 25 4.21 -8.16 -10.32
N VAL A 26 3.18 -8.95 -10.01
CA VAL A 26 1.98 -8.46 -9.30
C VAL A 26 2.33 -8.06 -7.86
N ALA A 27 3.20 -8.82 -7.19
CA ALA A 27 3.69 -8.45 -5.86
C ALA A 27 4.43 -7.10 -5.88
N GLN A 28 5.26 -6.84 -6.89
CA GLN A 28 5.94 -5.54 -7.06
C GLN A 28 4.94 -4.39 -7.28
N ILE A 29 3.86 -4.61 -8.03
CA ILE A 29 2.80 -3.60 -8.21
C ILE A 29 2.20 -3.24 -6.85
N TYR A 30 1.82 -4.23 -6.03
CA TYR A 30 1.27 -3.96 -4.70
C TYR A 30 2.28 -3.32 -3.74
N ALA A 31 3.57 -3.61 -3.88
CA ALA A 31 4.63 -2.92 -3.14
C ALA A 31 4.71 -1.42 -3.51
N LYS A 32 4.61 -1.08 -4.80
CA LYS A 32 4.57 0.31 -5.28
C LYS A 32 3.32 1.03 -4.79
N ILE A 33 2.16 0.36 -4.79
CA ILE A 33 0.91 0.90 -4.26
C ILE A 33 1.02 1.18 -2.76
N ASP A 34 1.59 0.26 -1.97
CA ASP A 34 1.82 0.50 -0.53
C ASP A 34 2.70 1.74 -0.35
N ARG A 35 3.83 1.85 -1.06
CA ARG A 35 4.71 3.04 -0.96
C ARG A 35 4.02 4.35 -1.34
N TRP A 36 3.21 4.35 -2.41
CA TRP A 36 2.45 5.53 -2.80
C TRP A 36 1.44 5.98 -1.74
N LEU A 37 0.71 5.02 -1.13
CA LEU A 37 -0.21 5.30 -0.03
C LEU A 37 0.48 5.91 1.21
N GLU A 38 1.78 5.66 1.38
CA GLU A 38 2.58 6.23 2.47
C GLU A 38 2.74 7.74 2.29
N GLY A 39 3.14 8.13 1.07
CA GLY A 39 3.27 9.53 0.70
C GLY A 39 1.94 10.26 0.84
N GLN A 40 0.82 9.64 0.39
CA GLN A 40 -0.50 10.24 0.54
C GLN A 40 -0.90 10.45 2.00
N MET A 41 -0.55 9.51 2.90
CA MET A 41 -0.76 9.70 4.33
C MET A 41 0.10 10.83 4.90
N ALA A 42 1.37 10.92 4.51
CA ALA A 42 2.27 11.99 4.95
C ALA A 42 1.75 13.37 4.49
N HIS A 43 1.33 13.51 3.23
CA HIS A 43 0.71 14.73 2.72
C HIS A 43 -0.58 15.08 3.47
N ALA A 44 -1.47 14.10 3.70
CA ALA A 44 -2.71 14.32 4.43
C ALA A 44 -2.49 14.70 5.91
N MET A 45 -1.40 14.23 6.53
CA MET A 45 -1.00 14.64 7.89
C MET A 45 -0.45 16.07 7.88
N ALA A 46 0.37 16.42 6.89
CA ALA A 46 0.94 17.75 6.76
C ALA A 46 -0.12 18.82 6.47
N ALA A 47 -1.11 18.52 5.62
CA ALA A 47 -2.20 19.44 5.27
C ALA A 47 -3.22 19.66 6.41
N LYS A 48 -3.17 18.86 7.47
CA LYS A 48 -4.07 18.97 8.62
C LYS A 48 -3.46 19.78 9.79
N ARG A 49 -2.21 20.22 9.63
CA ARG A 49 -1.45 21.00 10.60
C ARG A 49 -1.48 22.47 10.22
#